data_AF-A0A847L6S2-F1
#
_entry.id   AF-A0A847L6S2-F1
#
_cell.length_a   1.000
_cell.length_b   1.000
_cell.length_c   1.000
_cell.angle_alpha   90.00
_cell.angle_beta   90.00
_cell.angle_gamma   90.00
#
_symmetry.space_group_name_H-M   'P 1'
#
loop_
_entity.id
_entity.type
_entity.pdbx_description
1 polymer ?
#
loop_
_entity_poly.entity_id
_entity_poly.type
_entity_poly.pdbx_seq_one_letter_code
_entity_poly.pdbx_strand_id
1 'polypeptide(L)'
;MKGKKNFVLDTNVILHDYKCLRNFEENDVYIPIVVLEELDRFKKGNEQINFNAREFSRELDLIADDRLFTKGASLGEGRGKLFIIAGNEYPEAISDVFSERTP
;
A
#
# COMPACT_ATOMS: atom_id res chain seq x y z
N MET A 1 -1.01 24.84 -7.54
CA MET A 1 -0.11 23.70 -7.25
C MET A 1 -0.97 22.62 -6.62
N LYS A 2 -1.07 21.44 -7.24
CA LYS A 2 -1.83 20.33 -6.66
C LYS A 2 -1.03 19.88 -5.43
N GLY A 3 -1.61 20.04 -4.24
CA GLY A 3 -0.95 19.63 -3.00
C GLY A 3 -0.69 18.12 -3.01
N LYS A 4 0.39 17.70 -2.33
CA LYS A 4 0.71 16.29 -2.11
C LYS A 4 -0.50 15.58 -1.49
N LYS A 5 -0.95 14.49 -2.11
CA LYS A 5 -2.08 13.70 -1.63
C LYS A 5 -1.60 12.47 -0.87
N ASN A 6 -2.49 11.94 -0.04
CA ASN A 6 -2.32 10.66 0.63
C ASN A 6 -3.26 9.65 -0.03
N PHE A 7 -2.72 8.51 -0.43
CA PHE A 7 -3.47 7.38 -0.98
C PHE A 7 -3.39 6.21 -0.03
N VAL A 8 -4.51 5.52 0.15
CA VAL A 8 -4.53 4.25 0.86
C VAL A 8 -4.74 3.14 -0.16
N LEU A 9 -3.88 2.14 -0.11
CA LEU A 9 -3.87 1.04 -1.05
C LEU A 9 -4.75 -0.10 -0.52
N ASP A 10 -5.60 -0.63 -1.40
CA ASP A 10 -6.46 -1.78 -1.16
C ASP A 10 -5.87 -3.03 -1.85
N THR A 11 -6.09 -4.20 -1.26
CA THR A 11 -5.80 -5.51 -1.83
C THR A 11 -6.26 -5.63 -3.29
N ASN A 12 -7.47 -5.18 -3.63
CA ASN A 12 -8.00 -5.32 -4.98
C ASN A 12 -7.17 -4.59 -6.05
N VAL A 13 -6.62 -3.41 -5.71
CA VAL A 13 -5.75 -2.66 -6.61
C VAL A 13 -4.49 -3.45 -6.90
N ILE A 14 -3.91 -4.06 -5.88
CA ILE A 14 -2.68 -4.87 -5.95
C ILE A 14 -2.91 -6.15 -6.74
N LEU A 15 -4.04 -6.84 -6.49
CA LEU A 15 -4.39 -8.06 -7.19
C LEU A 15 -4.64 -7.82 -8.69
N HIS A 16 -5.07 -6.62 -9.07
CA HIS A 16 -5.23 -6.23 -10.47
C HIS A 16 -3.87 -5.85 -11.11
N ASP A 17 -3.02 -5.11 -10.41
CA ASP A 17 -1.68 -4.74 -10.86
C ASP A 17 -0.69 -4.59 -9.69
N TYR A 18 0.29 -5.49 -9.64
CA TYR A 18 1.33 -5.45 -8.62
C TYR A 18 2.27 -4.23 -8.76
N LYS A 19 2.32 -3.58 -9.93
CA LYS A 19 3.15 -2.39 -10.16
C LYS A 19 2.45 -1.08 -9.78
N CYS A 20 1.27 -1.15 -9.15
CA CYS A 20 0.45 0.01 -8.80
C CYS A 20 1.22 1.11 -8.03
N LEU A 21 2.21 0.76 -7.20
CA LEU A 21 3.05 1.71 -6.46
C LEU A 21 3.77 2.74 -7.35
N ARG A 22 4.01 2.40 -8.62
CA ARG A 22 4.71 3.28 -9.56
C ARG A 22 3.85 4.42 -10.11
N ASN A 23 2.53 4.33 -9.91
CA ASN A 23 1.52 5.22 -10.48
C ASN A 23 1.13 6.38 -9.54
N PHE A 24 1.70 6.45 -8.33
CA PHE A 24 1.36 7.48 -7.34
C PHE A 24 2.22 8.74 -7.41
N GLU A 25 3.17 8.83 -8.35
CA GLU A 25 3.99 10.04 -8.58
C GLU A 25 4.61 10.57 -7.25
N GLU A 26 4.46 11.86 -6.94
CA GLU A 26 4.97 12.49 -5.70
C GLU A 26 4.15 12.19 -4.44
N ASN A 27 3.08 11.39 -4.54
CA ASN A 27 2.08 11.22 -3.48
C ASN A 27 2.44 10.09 -2.52
N ASP A 28 2.06 10.26 -1.25
CA ASP A 28 2.33 9.25 -0.22
C ASP A 28 1.29 8.12 -0.28
N VAL A 29 1.76 6.89 -0.10
CA VAL A 29 0.96 5.67 -0.17
C VAL A 29 0.99 4.98 1.18
N TYR A 30 -0.18 4.60 1.66
CA TYR A 30 -0.38 3.92 2.93
C TYR A 30 -1.00 2.55 2.67
N ILE A 31 -0.40 1.50 3.20
CA ILE A 31 -0.90 0.12 3.10
C ILE A 31 -1.38 -0.27 4.51
N PRO A 32 -2.68 -0.50 4.71
CA PRO A 32 -3.17 -1.10 5.95
C PRO A 32 -2.55 -2.49 6.14
N ILE A 33 -2.15 -2.85 7.36
CA ILE A 33 -1.55 -4.16 7.66
C ILE A 33 -2.46 -5.32 7.22
N VAL A 34 -3.78 -5.12 7.33
CA VAL A 34 -4.80 -6.07 6.89
C VAL A 34 -4.61 -6.44 5.42
N VAL A 35 -4.29 -5.49 4.54
CA VAL A 35 -4.05 -5.75 3.11
C VAL A 35 -2.92 -6.75 2.90
N LEU A 36 -1.85 -6.68 3.70
CA LEU A 36 -0.75 -7.64 3.62
C LEU A 36 -1.18 -9.05 4.05
N GLU A 37 -2.03 -9.15 5.07
CA GLU A 37 -2.62 -10.42 5.51
C GLU A 37 -3.54 -11.02 4.42
N GLU A 38 -4.33 -10.18 3.75
CA GLU A 38 -5.19 -10.63 2.66
C GLU A 38 -4.37 -11.13 1.46
N LEU A 39 -3.35 -10.37 1.06
CA LEU A 39 -2.44 -10.77 -0.01
C LEU A 39 -1.79 -12.12 0.26
N ASP A 40 -1.45 -12.43 1.52
CA ASP A 40 -0.88 -13.72 1.88
C ASP A 40 -1.83 -14.89 1.55
N ARG A 41 -3.14 -14.69 1.76
CA ARG A 41 -4.16 -15.68 1.35
C ARG A 41 -4.19 -15.87 -0.17
N PHE A 42 -4.00 -14.79 -0.93
CA PHE A 42 -3.97 -14.83 -2.40
C PHE A 42 -2.66 -15.34 -3.00
N LYS A 43 -1.59 -15.59 -2.22
CA LYS A 43 -0.35 -16.15 -2.80
C LYS A 43 -0.50 -17.60 -3.31
N LYS A 44 -1.55 -18.32 -2.89
CA LYS A 44 -1.76 -19.73 -3.23
C LYS A 44 -2.55 -19.90 -4.53
N GLY A 45 -2.00 -20.69 -5.45
CA GLY A 45 -2.61 -21.02 -6.74
C GLY A 45 -1.86 -20.42 -7.93
N ASN A 46 -2.40 -20.61 -9.13
CA ASN A 46 -1.72 -20.33 -10.41
C ASN A 46 -2.40 -19.26 -11.28
N GLU A 47 -3.41 -18.57 -10.77
CA GLU A 47 -4.05 -17.45 -11.47
C GLU A 47 -3.22 -16.16 -11.41
N GLN A 48 -3.57 -15.20 -12.27
CA GLN A 48 -2.90 -13.90 -12.35
C GLN A 48 -2.93 -13.13 -11.02
N ILE A 49 -4.04 -13.20 -10.29
CA ILE A 49 -4.17 -12.56 -8.97
C ILE A 49 -3.15 -13.12 -7.97
N ASN A 50 -2.85 -14.43 -8.05
CA ASN A 50 -1.90 -15.08 -7.17
C ASN A 50 -0.46 -14.72 -7.55
N PHE A 51 -0.19 -14.59 -8.86
CA PHE A 51 1.06 -14.06 -9.35
C PHE A 51 1.28 -12.62 -8.87
N ASN A 52 0.28 -11.75 -9.04
CA ASN A 52 0.34 -10.35 -8.62
C ASN A 52 0.56 -10.22 -7.11
N ALA A 53 -0.13 -11.02 -6.28
CA ALA A 53 0.09 -11.03 -4.84
C ALA A 53 1.54 -11.42 -4.46
N ARG A 54 2.12 -12.40 -5.15
CA ARG A 54 3.51 -12.82 -4.91
C ARG A 54 4.52 -11.77 -5.35
N GLU A 55 4.33 -11.18 -6.54
CA GLU A 55 5.25 -10.15 -7.05
C GLU A 55 5.17 -8.87 -6.23
N PHE A 56 3.98 -8.46 -5.80
CA PHE A 56 3.83 -7.30 -4.92
C PHE A 56 4.55 -7.50 -3.59
N SER A 57 4.41 -8.67 -2.97
CA SER A 57 5.13 -8.99 -1.72
C SER A 57 6.64 -8.88 -1.92
N ARG A 58 7.17 -9.35 -3.06
CA ARG A 58 8.59 -9.25 -3.39
C ARG A 58 9.03 -7.81 -3.61
N GLU A 59 8.28 -6.99 -4.34
CA GLU A 59 8.59 -5.57 -4.49
C GLU A 59 8.52 -4.84 -3.15
N LEU A 60 7.54 -5.18 -2.31
CA LEU A 60 7.42 -4.62 -0.97
C LEU A 60 8.63 -4.98 -0.11
N ASP A 61 9.09 -6.23 -0.13
CA ASP A 61 10.28 -6.68 0.61
C ASP A 61 11.56 -5.95 0.15
N LEU A 62 11.66 -5.59 -1.13
CA LEU A 62 12.79 -4.81 -1.67
C LEU A 62 12.76 -3.34 -1.23
N ILE A 63 11.57 -2.80 -0.95
CA ILE A 63 11.36 -1.43 -0.47
C ILE A 63 11.42 -1.38 1.06
N ALA A 64 11.05 -2.47 1.73
CA ALA A 64 11.01 -2.63 3.18
C ALA A 64 12.40 -2.71 3.79
N ASP A 65 12.96 -1.54 4.05
CA ASP A 65 13.99 -1.35 5.07
C ASP A 65 13.31 -1.19 6.46
N ASP A 66 14.06 -1.27 7.57
CA ASP A 66 13.59 -1.15 8.97
C ASP A 66 12.77 0.14 9.25
N ARG A 67 12.79 1.09 8.32
CA ARG A 67 12.14 2.40 8.39
C ARG A 67 10.68 2.39 7.93
N LEU A 68 10.20 1.31 7.33
CA LEU A 68 8.89 1.25 6.68
C LEU A 68 7.72 1.48 7.67
N PHE A 69 7.89 1.07 8.93
CA PHE A 69 6.90 1.25 10.02
C PHE A 69 7.04 2.59 10.75
N THR A 70 8.14 3.32 10.60
CA THR A 70 8.43 4.51 11.43
C THR A 70 8.51 5.80 10.62
N LYS A 71 9.25 5.81 9.51
CA LYS A 71 9.50 7.02 8.70
C LYS A 71 8.97 6.93 7.27
N GLY A 72 8.40 5.78 6.92
CA GLY A 72 8.04 5.39 5.57
C GLY A 72 9.29 5.13 4.71
N ALA A 73 9.15 4.25 3.72
CA ALA A 73 10.20 3.99 2.74
C ALA A 73 10.01 4.84 1.49
N SER A 74 11.12 5.28 0.89
CA SER A 74 11.07 6.06 -0.35
C SER A 74 10.69 5.15 -1.52
N LEU A 75 9.72 5.57 -2.35
CA LEU A 75 9.38 4.87 -3.61
C LEU A 75 10.34 5.22 -4.77
N GLY A 76 11.35 6.06 -4.51
CA GLY A 76 12.35 6.48 -5.50
C GLY A 76 12.48 8.00 -5.61
N GLU A 77 13.40 8.45 -6.45
CA GLU A 77 13.64 9.88 -6.67
C GLU A 77 12.42 10.56 -7.32
N GLY A 78 12.00 11.70 -6.76
CA GLY A 78 10.81 12.43 -7.21
C GLY A 78 9.47 11.77 -6.85
N ARG A 79 9.48 10.65 -6.11
CA ARG A 79 8.26 9.95 -5.68
C ARG A 79 7.93 10.18 -4.21
N GLY A 80 6.69 9.86 -3.84
CA GLY A 80 6.26 9.84 -2.44
C GLY A 80 6.85 8.68 -1.64
N LYS A 81 6.34 8.52 -0.42
CA LYS A 81 6.75 7.48 0.52
C LYS A 81 5.68 6.43 0.70
N LEU A 82 6.12 5.22 1.03
CA LEU A 82 5.30 4.09 1.39
C LEU A 82 5.28 3.91 2.92
N PHE A 83 4.08 3.76 3.48
CA PHE A 83 3.87 3.54 4.90
C PHE A 83 3.03 2.28 5.12
N ILE A 84 3.37 1.46 6.12
CA ILE A 84 2.46 0.42 6.62
C ILE A 84 1.75 0.95 7.86
N ILE A 85 0.43 0.88 7.87
CA ILE A 85 -0.40 1.25 9.03
C ILE A 85 -0.80 -0.04 9.76
N ALA A 86 -0.31 -0.23 10.98
CA ALA A 86 -0.70 -1.34 11.84
C ALA A 86 -1.73 -0.85 12.88
N GLY A 87 -2.98 -1.33 12.77
CA GLY A 87 -4.09 -0.99 13.67
C GLY A 87 -5.18 -0.12 13.03
N ASN A 88 -6.20 0.22 13.83
CA ASN A 88 -7.32 1.09 13.43
C ASN A 88 -6.99 2.60 13.45
N GLU A 89 -5.78 2.97 13.86
CA GLU A 89 -5.34 4.36 13.94
C GLU A 89 -4.67 4.76 12.63
N TYR A 90 -5.50 5.17 11.68
CA TYR A 90 -5.02 6.00 10.58
C TYR A 90 -4.50 7.31 11.16
N PRO A 91 -3.45 7.93 10.57
CA PRO A 91 -3.12 9.31 10.89
C PRO A 91 -4.40 10.16 10.85
N GLU A 92 -4.56 11.11 11.77
CA GLU A 92 -5.79 11.92 11.89
C GLU A 92 -6.20 12.53 10.53
N ALA A 93 -5.20 12.89 9.70
CA ALA A 93 -5.35 13.39 8.34
C ALA A 93 -6.02 12.43 7.32
N ILE A 94 -6.15 11.14 7.64
CA ILE A 94 -6.74 10.09 6.79
C ILE A 94 -8.02 9.52 7.42
N SER A 95 -8.22 9.70 8.73
CA SER A 95 -9.37 9.15 9.48
C SER A 95 -10.73 9.65 8.97
N ASP A 96 -10.78 10.89 8.48
CA ASP A 96 -12.01 11.48 7.89
C ASP A 96 -12.37 10.85 6.54
N VAL A 97 -11.41 10.27 5.82
CA VAL A 97 -11.64 9.65 4.50
C VAL A 97 -12.27 8.26 4.63
N PHE A 98 -12.07 7.59 5.77
CA PHE A 98 -12.56 6.23 6.03
C PHE A 98 -13.83 6.17 6.89
N SER A 99 -14.36 7.31 7.35
CA SER A 99 -15.59 7.35 8.17
C SER A 99 -16.89 7.07 7.39
N GLU A 100 -16.83 6.68 6.11
CA GLU A 100 -18.04 6.31 5.37
C GLU A 100 -18.27 4.79 5.27
N ARG A 101 -19.11 4.34 6.22
CA ARG A 101 -20.26 3.44 6.07
C ARG A 101 -20.01 2.06 5.46
N THR A 102 -19.91 1.06 6.33
CA THR A 102 -20.53 -0.25 6.03
C THR A 102 -22.00 -0.17 6.41
N PRO A 103 -22.96 -0.39 5.49
CA PRO A 103 -24.38 -0.52 5.83
C PRO A 103 -24.67 -1.80 6.64
#